data_AF-A0A3P6L6T8-F1
#
_entry.id   AF-A0A3P6L6T8-F1
#
_cell.length_a   1.000
_cell.length_b   1.000
_cell.length_c   1.000
_cell.angle_alpha   90.00
_cell.angle_beta   90.00
_cell.angle_gamma   90.00
#
_symmetry.space_group_name_H-M   'P 1'
#
loop_
_entity.id
_entity.type
_entity.pdbx_description
1 polymer ?
#
loop_
_entity_poly.entity_id
_entity_poly.type
_entity_poly.pdbx_seq_one_letter_code
_entity_poly.pdbx_strand_id
1 'polypeptide(L)'
;MKHELSSMKAFVILAESSSFNNAAKLLNITQPALTRRIKKMEEDLHIQLFERTTRKVTLTKAGKRLLPEARELIKKFDETLFNIRDMNAYHRGMVTLACIPTAGNDSNLLIVFYVQIMPDDFVMQLHRF
;
A
#
# COMPACT_ATOMS: atom_id res chain seq x y z
N MET A 1 -16.58 -6.30 9.60
CA MET A 1 -15.25 -5.65 9.74
C MET A 1 -14.26 -5.99 8.61
N LYS A 2 -13.95 -7.26 8.31
CA LYS A 2 -12.96 -7.61 7.26
C LYS A 2 -13.31 -7.07 5.86
N HIS A 3 -14.60 -6.96 5.55
CA HIS A 3 -15.10 -6.42 4.29
C HIS A 3 -14.84 -4.90 4.14
N GLU A 4 -15.02 -4.12 5.22
CA GLU A 4 -14.85 -2.66 5.19
C GLU A 4 -13.42 -2.23 4.87
N LEU A 5 -12.43 -2.84 5.53
CA LEU A 5 -11.02 -2.51 5.27
C LEU A 5 -10.59 -2.91 3.85
N SER A 6 -11.16 -4.00 3.32
CA SER A 6 -10.89 -4.45 1.94
C SER A 6 -11.54 -3.53 0.90
N SER A 7 -12.70 -2.94 1.22
CA SER A 7 -13.33 -1.89 0.42
C SER A 7 -12.52 -0.60 0.46
N MET A 8 -12.02 -0.21 1.63
CA MET A 8 -11.16 0.97 1.78
C MET A 8 -9.85 0.83 1.00
N LYS A 9 -9.18 -0.33 1.08
CA LYS A 9 -7.98 -0.63 0.28
C LYS A 9 -8.28 -0.56 -1.23
N ALA A 10 -9.43 -1.10 -1.64
CA ALA A 10 -9.86 -1.04 -3.04
C ALA A 10 -10.11 0.39 -3.53
N PHE A 11 -10.71 1.25 -2.69
CA PHE A 11 -10.89 2.67 -2.96
C PHE A 11 -9.56 3.39 -3.17
N VAL A 12 -8.60 3.22 -2.25
CA VAL A 12 -7.27 3.86 -2.34
C VAL A 12 -6.53 3.41 -3.61
N ILE A 13 -6.51 2.11 -3.90
CA ILE A 13 -5.82 1.58 -5.08
C ILE A 13 -6.48 2.09 -6.39
N LEU A 14 -7.81 2.19 -6.43
CA LEU A 14 -8.51 2.74 -7.59
C LEU A 14 -8.23 4.23 -7.77
N ALA A 15 -8.18 4.99 -6.68
CA ALA A 15 -7.84 6.41 -6.69
C ALA A 15 -6.42 6.66 -7.25
N GLU A 16 -5.47 5.80 -6.93
CA GLU A 16 -4.08 5.89 -7.42
C GLU A 16 -3.93 5.41 -8.86
N SER A 17 -4.67 4.36 -9.24
CA SER A 17 -4.55 3.74 -10.57
C SER A 17 -5.29 4.48 -11.67
N SER A 18 -6.29 5.32 -11.35
CA SER A 18 -7.17 6.03 -12.29
C SER A 18 -7.87 5.15 -13.35
N SER A 19 -7.81 3.82 -13.19
CA SER A 19 -8.33 2.81 -14.12
C SER A 19 -8.78 1.58 -13.35
N PHE A 20 -10.04 1.18 -13.54
CA PHE A 20 -10.61 -0.03 -12.93
C PHE A 20 -9.85 -1.29 -13.34
N ASN A 21 -9.37 -1.38 -14.58
CA ASN A 21 -8.61 -2.54 -15.04
C ASN A 21 -7.25 -2.64 -14.33
N ASN A 22 -6.55 -1.52 -14.18
CA ASN A 22 -5.25 -1.52 -13.51
C ASN A 22 -5.41 -1.80 -12.01
N ALA A 23 -6.39 -1.16 -11.36
CA ALA A 23 -6.69 -1.39 -9.96
C ALA A 23 -7.11 -2.85 -9.66
N ALA A 24 -7.91 -3.46 -10.54
CA ALA A 24 -8.33 -4.85 -10.40
C ALA A 24 -7.13 -5.82 -10.47
N LYS A 25 -6.16 -5.55 -11.38
CA LYS A 25 -4.90 -6.29 -11.45
C LYS A 25 -4.09 -6.17 -10.17
N LEU A 26 -3.90 -4.96 -9.64
CA LEU A 26 -3.16 -4.73 -8.39
C LEU A 26 -3.80 -5.43 -7.18
N LEU A 27 -5.13 -5.55 -7.19
CA LEU A 27 -5.88 -6.22 -6.13
C LEU A 27 -6.05 -7.74 -6.34
N ASN A 28 -5.55 -8.30 -7.46
CA ASN A 28 -5.75 -9.69 -7.85
C ASN A 28 -7.23 -10.11 -7.85
N ILE A 29 -8.12 -9.24 -8.35
CA ILE A 29 -9.55 -9.52 -8.50
C ILE A 29 -10.04 -9.16 -9.91
N THR A 30 -11.24 -9.61 -10.26
CA THR A 30 -11.85 -9.22 -11.54
C THR A 30 -12.36 -7.78 -11.48
N GLN A 31 -12.32 -7.09 -12.62
CA GLN A 31 -12.84 -5.72 -12.73
C GLN A 31 -14.35 -5.59 -12.38
N PRO A 32 -15.23 -6.56 -12.73
CA PRO A 32 -16.61 -6.56 -12.23
C PRO A 32 -16.71 -6.66 -10.70
N ALA A 33 -15.86 -7.47 -10.06
CA ALA A 33 -15.82 -7.59 -8.60
C ALA A 33 -15.39 -6.27 -7.94
N LEU A 34 -14.35 -5.61 -8.48
CA LEU A 34 -13.94 -4.28 -8.03
C LEU A 34 -15.06 -3.24 -8.19
N THR A 35 -15.70 -3.22 -9.35
CA THR A 35 -16.79 -2.29 -9.66
C THR A 35 -17.95 -2.44 -8.66
N ARG A 36 -18.36 -3.68 -8.37
CA ARG A 36 -19.40 -3.98 -7.39
C ARG A 36 -19.00 -3.56 -5.98
N ARG A 37 -17.75 -3.80 -5.60
CA ARG A 37 -17.22 -3.43 -4.28
C ARG A 37 -17.24 -1.92 -4.07
N ILE A 38 -16.78 -1.14 -5.05
CA ILE A 38 -16.80 0.32 -4.98
C ILE A 38 -18.24 0.85 -4.97
N LYS A 39 -19.12 0.32 -5.83
CA LYS A 39 -20.55 0.70 -5.81
C LYS A 39 -21.18 0.47 -4.44
N LYS A 40 -20.95 -0.68 -3.84
CA LYS A 40 -21.46 -1.00 -2.50
C LYS A 40 -20.95 0.00 -1.45
N MET A 41 -19.66 0.33 -1.50
CA MET A 41 -19.08 1.33 -0.59
C MET A 41 -19.70 2.73 -0.79
N GLU A 42 -19.95 3.14 -2.04
CA GLU A 42 -20.63 4.41 -2.36
C GLU A 42 -22.10 4.40 -1.88
N GLU A 43 -22.79 3.25 -1.99
CA GLU A 43 -24.15 3.03 -1.48
C GLU A 43 -24.21 3.11 0.04
N ASP A 44 -23.30 2.43 0.74
CA ASP A 44 -23.22 2.40 2.21
C ASP A 44 -22.88 3.80 2.78
N LEU A 45 -22.12 4.61 2.04
CA LEU A 45 -21.78 6.00 2.41
C LEU A 45 -22.82 7.02 1.93
N HIS A 46 -23.78 6.62 1.10
CA HIS A 46 -24.73 7.50 0.40
C HIS A 46 -24.05 8.66 -0.37
N ILE A 47 -22.81 8.47 -0.81
CA ILE A 47 -21.98 9.49 -1.44
C ILE A 47 -21.20 8.87 -2.60
N GLN A 48 -21.21 9.53 -3.76
CA GLN A 48 -20.34 9.15 -4.88
C GLN A 48 -18.90 9.57 -4.61
N LEU A 49 -17.97 8.63 -4.72
CA LEU A 49 -16.54 8.84 -4.51
C LEU A 49 -15.80 8.98 -5.86
N PHE A 50 -16.35 8.41 -6.93
CA PHE A 50 -15.78 8.47 -8.27
C PHE A 50 -16.78 8.96 -9.32
N GLU A 51 -16.32 9.86 -10.18
CA GLU A 51 -16.95 10.17 -11.46
C GLU A 51 -16.43 9.20 -12.53
N ARG A 52 -17.36 8.53 -13.21
CA ARG A 52 -17.05 7.53 -14.23
C ARG A 52 -17.41 8.10 -15.59
N THR A 53 -16.40 8.40 -16.40
CA THR A 53 -16.60 8.64 -17.84
C THR A 53 -16.24 7.36 -18.60
N THR A 54 -16.64 7.26 -19.87
CA THR A 54 -16.30 6.12 -20.75
C THR A 54 -14.80 5.89 -20.93
N ARG A 55 -13.95 6.89 -20.61
CA ARG A 55 -12.50 6.82 -20.81
C ARG A 55 -11.66 6.99 -19.54
N LYS A 56 -12.19 7.62 -18.48
CA LYS A 56 -11.44 7.94 -17.26
C LYS A 56 -12.29 7.84 -16.00
N VAL A 57 -11.63 7.45 -14.91
CA VAL A 57 -12.16 7.48 -13.55
C VAL A 57 -11.48 8.62 -12.81
N THR A 58 -12.27 9.52 -12.24
CA THR A 58 -11.78 10.67 -11.46
C THR A 58 -12.43 10.71 -10.09
N LEU A 59 -11.71 11.21 -9.09
CA LEU A 59 -12.28 11.39 -7.75
C LEU A 59 -13.25 12.58 -7.72
N THR A 60 -14.39 12.39 -7.07
CA THR A 60 -15.29 13.47 -6.69
C THR A 60 -14.65 14.36 -5.62
N LYS A 61 -15.29 15.49 -5.28
CA LYS A 61 -14.89 16.31 -4.13
C LYS A 61 -14.86 15.52 -2.82
N ALA A 62 -15.81 14.61 -2.63
CA ALA A 62 -15.85 13.72 -1.47
C ALA A 62 -14.71 12.70 -1.52
N GLY A 63 -14.47 12.06 -2.66
CA GLY A 63 -13.36 11.12 -2.84
C GLY A 63 -11.99 11.76 -2.58
N LYS A 64 -11.78 13.01 -3.02
CA LYS A 64 -10.53 13.75 -2.75
C LYS A 64 -10.32 14.04 -1.25
N ARG A 65 -11.39 14.28 -0.49
CA ARG A 65 -11.34 14.47 0.96
C ARG A 65 -11.10 13.15 1.70
N LEU A 66 -11.74 12.07 1.26
CA LEU A 66 -11.61 10.75 1.87
C LEU A 66 -10.23 10.11 1.67
N LEU A 67 -9.58 10.36 0.52
CA LEU A 67 -8.31 9.72 0.17
C LEU A 67 -7.20 9.83 1.25
N PRO A 68 -6.85 11.02 1.77
CA PRO A 68 -5.83 11.12 2.81
C PRO A 68 -6.22 10.38 4.09
N GLU A 69 -7.48 10.50 4.55
CA GLU A 69 -7.96 9.82 5.76
C GLU A 69 -7.96 8.30 5.60
N ALA A 70 -8.39 7.80 4.44
CA ALA A 70 -8.38 6.38 4.11
C ALA A 70 -6.96 5.80 4.14
N ARG A 71 -5.97 6.54 3.62
CA ARG A 71 -4.56 6.14 3.63
C ARG A 71 -4.02 6.05 5.06
N GLU A 72 -4.27 7.07 5.88
CA GLU A 72 -3.81 7.07 7.27
C GLU A 72 -4.44 5.94 8.09
N LEU A 73 -5.74 5.70 7.89
CA LEU A 73 -6.45 4.62 8.59
C LEU A 73 -5.89 3.24 8.22
N ILE A 74 -5.65 2.99 6.93
CA ILE A 74 -5.04 1.73 6.47
C ILE A 74 -3.62 1.59 7.02
N LYS A 75 -2.82 2.66 6.95
CA LYS A 75 -1.45 2.67 7.47
C LYS A 75 -1.42 2.33 8.96
N LYS A 76 -2.22 3.02 9.77
CA LYS A 76 -2.31 2.81 11.21
C LYS A 76 -2.79 1.40 11.55
N PHE A 77 -3.71 0.85 10.76
CA PHE A 77 -4.17 -0.53 10.92
C PHE A 77 -3.05 -1.54 10.62
N ASP A 78 -2.34 -1.37 9.50
CA ASP A 78 -1.23 -2.24 9.12
C ASP A 78 -0.07 -2.14 10.14
N GLU A 79 0.24 -0.95 10.66
CA GLU A 79 1.21 -0.71 11.75
C GLU A 79 0.80 -1.41 13.05
N THR A 80 -0.48 -1.31 13.43
CA THR A 80 -0.99 -1.96 14.65
C THR A 80 -0.86 -3.47 14.56
N LEU A 81 -1.19 -4.05 13.39
CA LEU A 81 -1.03 -5.48 13.15
C LEU A 81 0.45 -5.90 13.14
N PHE A 82 1.33 -5.08 12.57
CA PHE A 82 2.77 -5.32 12.58
C PHE A 82 3.30 -5.36 14.01
N ASN A 83 2.99 -4.34 14.82
CA ASN A 83 3.45 -4.25 16.21
C ASN A 83 2.98 -5.44 17.07
N ILE A 84 1.74 -5.90 16.91
CA ILE A 84 1.22 -7.05 17.67
C ILE A 84 1.87 -8.36 17.22
N ARG A 85 2.14 -8.53 15.92
CA ARG A 85 2.86 -9.71 15.41
C ARG A 85 4.32 -9.71 15.86
N ASP A 86 4.94 -8.53 15.87
CA ASP A 86 6.32 -8.34 16.33
C ASP A 86 6.46 -8.58 17.84
N MET A 87 5.43 -8.28 18.64
CA MET A 87 5.38 -8.65 20.06
C MET A 87 5.44 -10.17 20.29
N ASN A 88 4.96 -11.00 19.35
CA ASN A 88 5.13 -12.45 19.40
C ASN A 88 6.47 -12.91 18.79
N ALA A 89 7.12 -12.06 17.99
CA ALA A 89 8.39 -12.32 17.31
C ALA A 89 9.60 -11.71 18.03
N TYR A 90 9.56 -11.65 19.37
CA TYR A 90 10.69 -11.27 20.24
C TYR A 90 11.89 -12.26 20.19
N HIS A 91 12.11 -12.93 19.06
CA HIS A 91 13.42 -13.47 18.68
C HIS A 91 14.10 -12.46 17.74
N ARG A 92 14.91 -11.61 18.35
CA ARG A 92 15.83 -10.62 17.76
C ARG A 92 16.32 -11.01 16.35
N GLY A 93 16.14 -10.13 15.37
CA GLY A 93 16.81 -10.19 14.07
C GLY A 93 17.24 -8.79 13.63
N MET A 94 18.54 -8.53 13.65
CA MET A 94 19.13 -7.29 13.14
C MET A 94 19.23 -7.40 11.63
N VAL A 95 18.65 -6.46 10.88
CA VAL A 95 18.82 -6.39 9.42
C VAL A 95 19.67 -5.18 9.08
N THR A 96 20.71 -5.43 8.30
CA THR A 96 21.67 -4.43 7.83
C THR A 96 21.50 -4.30 6.32
N LEU A 97 21.03 -3.16 5.84
CA LEU A 97 21.02 -2.83 4.42
C LEU A 97 22.22 -1.94 4.09
N ALA A 98 23.09 -2.42 3.21
CA ALA A 98 24.14 -1.63 2.61
C ALA A 98 23.71 -1.20 1.20
N CYS A 99 23.70 0.10 0.95
CA CYS A 99 23.58 0.66 -0.39
C CYS A 99 24.95 1.20 -0.82
N ILE A 100 25.33 1.00 -2.08
CA ILE A 100 26.50 1.65 -2.66
C ILE A 100 26.09 3.07 -3.03
N PRO A 101 26.77 4.12 -2.54
CA PRO A 101 26.51 5.47 -3.00
C PRO A 101 27.10 5.58 -4.40
N THR A 102 26.27 5.46 -5.43
CA THR A 102 26.74 5.67 -6.80
C THR A 102 26.91 7.18 -7.04
N ALA A 103 28.12 7.63 -6.70
CA ALA A 103 28.91 8.72 -7.26
C ALA A 103 28.21 10.08 -7.54
N GLY A 104 28.15 10.91 -6.49
CA GLY A 104 28.30 12.36 -6.62
C GLY A 104 29.49 12.76 -5.74
N ASN A 105 30.60 13.09 -6.38
CA ASN A 105 31.91 13.35 -5.79
C ASN A 105 31.83 14.44 -4.69
N ASP A 106 31.96 14.06 -3.42
CA ASP A 106 32.86 14.67 -2.42
C ASP A 106 32.61 14.07 -1.03
N SER A 107 33.67 13.50 -0.46
CA SER A 107 33.95 13.29 0.98
C SER A 107 32.79 13.02 1.98
N ASN A 108 32.83 11.81 2.57
CA ASN A 108 32.28 11.44 3.87
C ASN A 108 30.75 11.61 4.09
N LEU A 109 29.95 10.65 3.65
CA LEU A 109 28.65 10.38 4.29
C LEU A 109 28.39 8.87 4.39
N LEU A 110 28.73 8.29 5.55
CA LEU A 110 28.11 7.05 6.00
C LEU A 110 26.68 7.40 6.45
N ILE A 111 25.71 7.35 5.54
CA ILE A 111 24.30 7.34 5.96
C ILE A 111 23.95 5.90 6.31
N VAL A 112 23.95 5.61 7.61
CA VAL A 112 23.41 4.36 8.14
C VAL A 112 21.89 4.48 8.16
N PHE A 113 21.20 3.79 7.25
CA PHE A 113 19.76 3.60 7.37
C PHE A 113 19.48 2.31 8.14
N TYR A 114 18.82 2.45 9.28
CA TYR A 114 18.29 1.34 10.07
C TYR A 114 17.06 0.78 9.35
N VAL A 115 17.14 -0.44 8.82
CA VAL A 115 15.98 -1.14 8.24
C VAL A 115 15.90 -2.52 8.87
N GLN A 116 14.82 -2.76 9.60
CA GLN A 116 14.53 -4.03 10.27
C GLN A 116 13.40 -4.73 9.51
N ILE A 117 13.64 -5.91 8.93
CA ILE A 117 12.55 -6.77 8.42
C ILE A 117 12.77 -8.26 8.75
N MET A 118 11.73 -8.81 9.38
CA MET A 118 11.47 -10.16 9.93
C MET A 118 11.34 -11.29 8.86
N PRO A 119 11.10 -12.55 9.25
CA PRO A 119 11.71 -13.76 8.71
C PRO A 119 10.96 -14.31 7.49
N ASP A 120 11.63 -15.25 6.82
CA ASP A 120 11.18 -16.11 5.73
C ASP A 120 11.59 -15.64 4.33
N ASP A 121 12.76 -16.19 3.96
CA ASP A 121 13.30 -16.46 2.62
C ASP A 121 13.76 -15.30 1.73
N PHE A 122 15.09 -15.05 1.76
CA PHE A 122 15.84 -14.88 0.51
C PHE A 122 17.32 -15.29 0.64
N VAL A 123 17.77 -16.21 -0.21
CA VAL A 123 19.19 -16.56 -0.39
C VAL A 123 19.83 -15.51 -1.29
N MET A 124 20.68 -14.64 -0.73
CA MET A 124 21.54 -13.76 -1.52
C MET A 124 22.91 -14.45 -1.72
N GLN A 125 23.07 -15.20 -2.81
CA GLN A 125 24.41 -15.62 -3.24
C GLN A 125 25.09 -14.44 -3.94
N LEU A 126 26.18 -13.95 -3.34
CA LEU A 126 27.09 -13.02 -3.99
C LEU A 126 28.31 -13.81 -4.51
N HIS A 127 28.33 -14.10 -5.81
CA HIS A 127 29.53 -14.60 -6.47
C HIS A 127 30.60 -13.50 -6.43
N ARG A 128 31.74 -13.82 -5.82
CA ARG A 128 32.91 -12.95 -5.70
C ARG A 128 33.61 -12.88 -7.07
N PHE A 129 34.10 -11.68 -7.45
CA PHE A 129 35.03 -11.49 -8.54
C PHE A 129 36.27 -12.38 -8.38
#